data_AF-A0AAV8ZXX7-F1
#
_entry.id   AF-A0AAV8ZXX7-F1
#
_cell.length_a   1.000
_cell.length_b   1.000
_cell.length_c   1.000
_cell.angle_alpha   90.00
_cell.angle_beta   90.00
_cell.angle_gamma   90.00
#
_symmetry.space_group_name_H-M   'P 1'
#
loop_
_entity.id
_entity.type
_entity.pdbx_description
1 polymer ?
#
loop_
_entity_poly.entity_id
_entity_poly.type
_entity_poly.pdbx_seq_one_letter_code
_entity_poly.pdbx_strand_id
1 'polypeptide(L)'
;MKKLIDGEDGVVEDEASTLALSFPKLKSIALFHLPKLESICEHPLLFPSLKKLSVSICPHLKKLPLEINSAPDLEEIEGEQEWWDGLVWDDELIKQKFVTLHSTW
;
A
#
# COMPACT_ATOMS: atom_id res chain seq x y z
N MET A 1 54.37 8.46 6.06
CA MET A 1 54.07 9.04 4.74
C MET A 1 52.72 9.74 4.84
N LYS A 2 52.60 10.95 4.29
CA LYS A 2 51.31 11.63 4.09
C LYS A 2 50.60 11.00 2.89
N LYS A 3 49.29 10.86 2.95
CA LYS A 3 48.41 11.53 1.96
C LYS A 3 46.98 11.65 2.49
N LEU A 4 46.56 12.91 2.42
CA LEU A 4 45.23 13.48 2.57
C LEU A 4 44.45 13.23 1.26
N ILE A 5 43.19 12.83 1.37
CA ILE A 5 42.13 12.87 0.34
C ILE A 5 40.85 13.08 1.19
N ASP A 6 40.44 14.28 1.57
CA ASP A 6 39.72 15.33 0.82
C ASP A 6 38.81 14.82 -0.30
N GLY A 7 37.52 15.11 -0.18
CA GLY A 7 36.51 14.77 -1.18
C GLY A 7 35.30 14.07 -0.58
N GLU A 8 34.50 14.83 0.15
CA GLU A 8 33.07 14.58 0.31
C GLU A 8 32.44 14.72 -1.06
N ASP A 9 32.40 13.61 -1.82
CA ASP A 9 31.63 13.54 -3.06
C ASP A 9 30.22 13.12 -2.66
N GLY A 10 29.40 14.13 -2.36
CA GLY A 10 27.98 13.98 -2.21
C GLY A 10 27.41 13.39 -3.49
N VAL A 11 27.17 12.09 -3.48
CA VAL A 11 26.17 11.52 -4.36
C VAL A 11 24.84 11.94 -3.75
N VAL A 12 24.31 13.06 -4.25
CA VAL A 12 22.88 13.28 -4.28
C VAL A 12 22.30 12.16 -5.15
N GLU A 13 22.00 11.03 -4.54
CA GLU A 13 21.08 10.06 -5.11
C GLU A 13 19.70 10.70 -5.10
N ASP A 14 19.44 11.49 -6.13
CA ASP A 14 18.11 11.80 -6.62
C ASP A 14 17.58 10.52 -7.32
N GLU A 15 17.46 9.44 -6.55
CA GLU A 15 17.03 8.13 -7.02
C GLU A 15 15.53 8.02 -6.73
N ALA A 16 14.74 8.52 -7.68
CA ALA A 16 13.35 8.16 -7.90
C ALA A 16 12.47 8.17 -6.65
N SER A 17 12.25 9.35 -6.07
CA SER A 17 10.95 9.63 -5.48
C SER A 17 9.91 9.60 -6.61
N THR A 18 9.48 8.41 -7.04
CA THR A 18 8.10 8.25 -7.53
C THR A 18 7.26 8.99 -6.50
N LEU A 19 6.69 10.13 -6.90
CA LEU A 19 5.88 10.97 -6.03
C LEU A 19 4.71 10.10 -5.56
N ALA A 20 4.91 9.39 -4.45
CA ALA A 20 3.89 8.53 -3.89
C ALA A 20 2.75 9.46 -3.50
N LEU A 21 1.64 9.34 -4.24
CA LEU A 21 0.51 10.23 -4.06
C LEU A 21 -0.03 9.98 -2.66
N SER A 22 -0.02 11.02 -1.84
CA SER A 22 -0.37 10.93 -0.43
C SER A 22 -1.78 11.44 -0.18
N PHE A 23 -2.55 10.67 0.59
CA PHE A 23 -3.87 11.02 1.08
C PHE A 23 -3.84 11.19 2.61
N PRO A 24 -3.21 12.27 3.14
CA PRO A 24 -2.87 12.40 4.55
C PRO A 24 -4.06 12.58 5.49
N LYS A 25 -5.27 12.78 4.96
CA LYS A 25 -6.50 12.97 5.75
C LYS A 25 -7.57 11.91 5.48
N LEU A 26 -7.32 11.02 4.52
CA LEU A 26 -8.30 9.99 4.15
C LEU A 26 -8.34 8.93 5.23
N LYS A 27 -9.52 8.73 5.84
CA LYS A 27 -9.72 7.81 6.96
C LYS A 27 -10.38 6.50 6.57
N SER A 28 -11.15 6.49 5.49
CA SER A 28 -11.88 5.31 5.04
C SER A 28 -11.92 5.26 3.52
N ILE A 29 -11.76 4.06 2.96
CA ILE A 29 -11.98 3.73 1.57
C ILE A 29 -13.05 2.64 1.54
N ALA A 30 -14.11 2.85 0.75
CA ALA A 30 -15.14 1.85 0.53
C ALA A 30 -15.35 1.64 -0.97
N LEU A 31 -15.18 0.41 -1.43
CA LEU A 31 -15.36 -0.01 -2.81
C LEU A 31 -16.52 -1.00 -2.86
N PHE A 32 -17.58 -0.65 -3.59
CA PHE A 32 -18.80 -1.44 -3.63
C PHE A 32 -19.25 -1.66 -5.08
N HIS A 33 -19.48 -2.92 -5.43
CA HIS A 33 -20.10 -3.32 -6.68
C HIS A 33 -19.37 -2.77 -7.92
N LEU A 34 -18.05 -2.98 -7.94
CA LEU A 34 -17.15 -2.58 -9.03
C LEU A 34 -16.61 -3.85 -9.73
N PRO A 35 -17.44 -4.56 -10.51
CA PRO A 35 -17.10 -5.87 -11.06
C PRO A 35 -16.01 -5.84 -12.14
N LYS A 36 -15.50 -4.67 -12.53
CA LYS A 36 -14.41 -4.53 -13.51
C LYS A 36 -13.19 -3.81 -12.94
N LEU A 37 -13.21 -3.45 -11.65
CA LEU A 37 -12.09 -2.76 -11.04
C LEU A 37 -10.96 -3.76 -10.80
N GLU A 38 -9.83 -3.55 -11.47
CA GLU A 38 -8.66 -4.42 -11.37
C GLU A 38 -7.59 -3.89 -10.40
N SER A 39 -7.46 -2.56 -10.35
CA SER A 39 -6.57 -1.83 -9.44
C SER A 39 -7.19 -0.51 -9.01
N ILE A 40 -6.81 -0.02 -7.83
CA ILE A 40 -7.18 1.32 -7.32
C ILE A 40 -6.26 2.40 -7.92
N CYS A 41 -4.98 2.08 -8.12
CA CYS A 41 -4.00 2.99 -8.70
C CYS A 41 -2.81 2.20 -9.27
N GLU A 42 -2.20 2.70 -10.34
CA GLU A 42 -0.98 2.13 -10.92
C GLU A 42 0.29 2.53 -10.15
N HIS A 43 0.20 3.55 -9.29
CA HIS A 43 1.33 4.09 -8.54
C HIS A 43 1.17 3.81 -7.04
N PRO A 44 2.28 3.73 -6.29
CA PRO A 44 2.24 3.68 -4.84
C PRO A 44 1.46 4.84 -4.24
N LEU A 45 0.55 4.54 -3.31
CA LEU A 45 -0.23 5.52 -2.57
C LEU A 45 0.16 5.49 -1.10
N LEU A 46 0.28 6.67 -0.48
CA LEU A 46 0.46 6.79 0.95
C LEU A 46 -0.86 7.16 1.62
N PHE A 47 -1.19 6.45 2.69
CA PHE A 47 -2.39 6.61 3.47
C PHE A 47 -2.08 6.80 4.98
N PRO A 48 -1.42 7.91 5.38
CA PRO A 48 -0.98 8.11 6.76
C PRO A 48 -2.08 8.04 7.83
N SER A 49 -3.34 8.27 7.47
CA SER A 49 -4.47 8.34 8.41
C SER A 49 -5.61 7.37 8.07
N LEU A 50 -5.40 6.45 7.13
CA LEU A 50 -6.43 5.49 6.76
C LEU A 50 -6.63 4.49 7.90
N LYS A 51 -7.89 4.33 8.31
CA LYS A 51 -8.31 3.45 9.40
C LYS A 51 -9.02 2.20 8.89
N LYS A 52 -9.78 2.32 7.80
CA LYS A 52 -10.62 1.24 7.27
C LYS A 52 -10.58 1.18 5.75
N LEU A 53 -10.46 -0.04 5.21
CA LEU A 53 -10.65 -0.36 3.80
C LEU A 53 -11.75 -1.41 3.68
N SER A 54 -12.88 -1.08 3.09
CA SER A 54 -13.95 -2.05 2.81
C SER A 54 -14.05 -2.32 1.31
N VAL A 55 -14.05 -3.59 0.93
CA VAL A 55 -14.21 -4.04 -0.45
C VAL A 55 -15.34 -5.04 -0.50
N SER A 56 -16.35 -4.78 -1.35
CA SER A 56 -17.45 -5.71 -1.56
C SER A 56 -17.88 -5.74 -3.03
N ILE A 57 -18.14 -6.94 -3.53
CA ILE A 57 -18.55 -7.23 -4.91
C ILE A 57 -17.57 -6.60 -5.92
N CYS A 58 -16.27 -6.79 -5.65
CA CYS A 58 -15.15 -6.36 -6.52
C CYS A 58 -14.26 -7.55 -6.92
N PRO A 59 -14.79 -8.59 -7.59
CA PRO A 59 -14.10 -9.87 -7.81
C PRO A 59 -12.79 -9.78 -8.61
N HIS A 60 -12.63 -8.71 -9.41
CA HIS A 60 -11.44 -8.47 -10.23
C HIS A 60 -10.38 -7.61 -9.55
N LEU A 61 -10.64 -7.05 -8.35
CA LEU A 61 -9.66 -6.26 -7.63
C LEU A 61 -8.64 -7.20 -6.99
N LYS A 62 -7.51 -7.41 -7.66
CA LYS A 62 -6.48 -8.37 -7.25
C LYS A 62 -5.31 -7.76 -6.51
N LYS A 63 -5.15 -6.44 -6.59
CA LYS A 63 -4.04 -5.73 -5.94
C LYS A 63 -4.56 -4.52 -5.18
N LEU A 64 -4.02 -4.34 -3.98
CA LEU A 64 -4.24 -3.15 -3.17
C LEU A 64 -3.04 -2.19 -3.32
N PRO A 65 -3.26 -0.87 -3.28
CA PRO A 65 -2.19 0.13 -3.27
C PRO A 65 -1.56 0.22 -1.86
N LEU A 66 -1.25 -0.93 -1.27
CA LEU A 66 -0.68 -1.05 0.07
C LEU A 66 0.74 -1.57 -0.02
N GLU A 67 1.65 -0.84 0.61
CA GLU A 67 3.03 -1.22 0.84
C GLU A 67 3.28 -1.33 2.35
N ILE A 68 4.43 -1.88 2.73
CA ILE A 68 4.77 -2.17 4.13
C ILE A 68 4.60 -0.95 5.05
N ASN A 69 4.82 0.27 4.57
CA ASN A 69 4.71 1.51 5.34
C ASN A 69 3.64 2.48 4.81
N SER A 70 2.83 2.09 3.82
CA SER A 70 1.93 3.04 3.19
C SER A 70 0.75 3.44 4.07
N ALA A 71 0.27 2.52 4.91
CA ALA A 71 -0.85 2.75 5.83
C ALA A 71 -0.45 2.30 7.25
N PRO A 72 0.20 3.18 8.05
CA PRO A 72 0.62 2.85 9.42
C PRO A 72 -0.55 2.75 10.40
N ASP A 73 -1.62 3.51 10.12
CA ASP A 73 -2.77 3.68 11.01
C ASP A 73 -3.94 2.76 10.67
N LEU A 74 -3.78 1.85 9.69
CA LEU A 74 -4.84 0.97 9.21
C LEU A 74 -5.20 -0.06 10.28
N GLU A 75 -6.48 -0.09 10.62
CA GLU A 75 -7.02 -0.93 11.70
C GLU A 75 -7.83 -2.10 11.15
N GLU A 76 -8.46 -1.95 9.98
CA GLU A 76 -9.35 -2.97 9.44
C GLU A 76 -9.33 -3.00 7.90
N ILE A 77 -9.25 -4.21 7.33
CA ILE A 77 -9.58 -4.49 5.93
C ILE A 77 -10.75 -5.47 5.91
N GLU A 78 -11.87 -5.03 5.37
CA GLU A 78 -13.11 -5.77 5.41
C GLU A 78 -13.50 -6.19 3.99
N GLY A 79 -13.80 -7.48 3.77
CA GLY A 79 -14.29 -7.94 2.47
C GLY A 79 -14.68 -9.42 2.44
N GLU A 80 -15.09 -9.90 1.27
CA GLU A 80 -15.43 -11.32 1.10
C GLU A 80 -14.17 -12.20 1.20
N GLN A 81 -14.26 -13.36 1.86
CA GLN A 81 -13.12 -14.27 2.04
C GLN A 81 -12.55 -14.72 0.68
N GLU A 82 -13.41 -14.98 -0.31
CA GLU A 82 -12.97 -15.36 -1.66
C GLU A 82 -12.20 -14.24 -2.37
N TRP A 83 -12.54 -12.98 -2.08
CA TRP A 83 -11.79 -11.83 -2.58
C TRP A 83 -10.42 -11.74 -1.89
N TRP A 84 -10.39 -11.85 -0.56
CA TRP A 84 -9.17 -11.78 0.24
C TRP A 84 -8.16 -12.87 -0.15
N ASP A 85 -8.62 -14.12 -0.27
CA ASP A 85 -7.79 -15.26 -0.68
C ASP A 85 -7.25 -15.11 -2.11
N GLY A 86 -7.93 -14.33 -2.94
CA GLY A 86 -7.54 -14.03 -4.30
C GLY A 86 -6.59 -12.84 -4.47
N LEU A 87 -6.22 -12.14 -3.39
CA LEU A 87 -5.30 -11.00 -3.46
C LEU A 87 -3.88 -11.45 -3.82
N VAL A 88 -3.27 -10.70 -4.74
CA VAL A 88 -1.86 -10.82 -5.11
C VAL A 88 -1.07 -9.79 -4.32
N TRP A 89 -0.12 -10.28 -3.53
CA TRP A 89 0.76 -9.46 -2.70
C TRP A 89 2.13 -9.36 -3.34
N ASP A 90 2.70 -8.15 -3.35
CA ASP A 90 4.04 -7.93 -3.93
C ASP A 90 5.16 -8.54 -3.07
N ASP A 91 4.94 -8.65 -1.76
CA ASP A 91 5.90 -9.19 -0.79
C ASP A 91 5.17 -9.92 0.35
N GLU A 92 5.75 -11.01 0.85
CA GLU A 92 5.19 -11.80 1.95
C GLU A 92 5.13 -11.01 3.27
N LEU A 93 6.05 -10.07 3.49
CA LEU A 93 6.04 -9.17 4.64
C LEU A 93 4.83 -8.21 4.60
N ILE A 94 4.46 -7.73 3.41
CA ILE A 94 3.26 -6.90 3.23
C ILE A 94 2.04 -7.73 3.61
N LYS A 95 1.94 -8.95 3.09
CA LYS A 95 0.86 -9.88 3.43
C LYS A 95 0.79 -10.15 4.94
N GLN A 96 1.92 -10.47 5.57
CA GLN A 96 1.98 -10.74 7.01
C GLN A 96 1.57 -9.53 7.86
N LYS A 97 1.89 -8.31 7.43
CA LYS A 97 1.46 -7.09 8.11
C LYS A 97 -0.07 -6.95 8.10
N PHE A 98 -0.70 -7.20 6.95
CA PHE A 98 -2.12 -6.91 6.75
C PHE A 98 -3.05 -8.10 7.04
N VAL A 99 -2.55 -9.34 7.10
CA VAL A 99 -3.38 -10.54 7.36
C VAL A 99 -4.10 -10.51 8.70
N THR A 100 -3.51 -9.89 9.72
CA THR A 100 -4.14 -9.75 11.04
C THR A 100 -5.24 -8.70 11.07
N LEU A 101 -5.37 -7.88 10.03
CA LEU A 101 -6.34 -6.80 9.92
C LEU A 101 -7.55 -7.19 9.08
N HIS A 102 -7.53 -8.37 8.46
CA HIS A 102 -8.64 -8.84 7.65
C HIS A 102 -9.82 -9.30 8.52
N SER A 103 -11.00 -8.76 8.23
CA SER A 103 -12.28 -9.21 8.75
C SER A 103 -13.19 -9.61 7.59
N THR A 104 -13.94 -10.70 7.77
CA THR A 104 -14.98 -11.09 6.83
C THR A 104 -16.31 -10.45 7.21
N TRP A 105 -17.19 -10.31 6.23
CA TRP A 105 -18.62 -10.11 6.47
C TRP A 105 -19.28 -11.38 7.03
#